data_AF-A0A6J5VBN9-F1
#
_entry.id   AF-A0A6J5VBN9-F1
#
_cell.length_a   1.000
_cell.length_b   1.000
_cell.length_c   1.000
_cell.angle_alpha   90.00
_cell.angle_beta   90.00
_cell.angle_gamma   90.00
#
_symmetry.space_group_name_H-M   'P 1'
#
loop_
_entity.id
_entity.type
_entity.pdbx_description
1 polymer ?
#
loop_
_entity_poly.entity_id
_entity_poly.type
_entity_poly.pdbx_seq_one_letter_code
_entity_poly.pdbx_strand_id
1 'polypeptide(L)'
;MTICPNESEVQGLREPFWKLRDSNANQESKELTSATRWSKAVSMFENDERFKAVERARDQEDLYESYIVELERKEKEKAAEERKQNIAEYRQFLESCDFIKENSQWRKVQDRLEDDERCLRLEKLDRTIFATLRRKKRSKRRYRRLKTCLRMKLLHLIPLVQHQKNCLRMLLKN
;
A
#
# COMPACT_ATOMS: atom_id res chain seq x y z
N MET A 1 -28.47 30.95 37.38
CA MET A 1 -28.63 30.71 35.93
C MET A 1 -27.50 29.81 35.50
N THR A 2 -27.74 28.50 35.42
CA THR A 2 -26.78 27.56 34.82
C THR A 2 -26.76 27.84 33.33
N ILE A 3 -25.63 28.35 32.84
CA ILE A 3 -25.39 28.56 31.42
C ILE A 3 -25.35 27.17 30.78
N CYS A 4 -26.35 26.83 29.97
CA CYS A 4 -26.30 25.65 29.13
C CYS A 4 -25.13 25.85 28.14
N PRO A 5 -24.17 24.91 28.04
CA PRO A 5 -23.07 25.04 27.10
C PRO A 5 -23.60 25.16 25.67
N ASN A 6 -22.94 25.98 24.86
CA ASN A 6 -23.33 26.25 23.47
C ASN A 6 -23.19 24.97 22.64
N GLU A 7 -24.13 24.69 21.72
CA GLU A 7 -24.19 23.47 20.88
C GLU A 7 -22.89 23.24 20.08
N SER A 8 -22.15 24.33 19.79
CA SER A 8 -20.83 24.32 19.17
C SER A 8 -19.67 23.91 20.12
N GLU A 9 -19.77 24.15 21.43
CA GLU A 9 -18.82 23.65 22.45
C GLU A 9 -18.99 22.14 22.67
N VAL A 10 -20.22 21.64 22.55
CA VAL A 10 -20.54 20.19 22.63
C VAL A 10 -20.02 19.43 21.40
N GLN A 11 -19.87 20.10 20.25
CA GLN A 11 -19.36 19.50 19.01
C GLN A 11 -17.86 19.17 19.07
N GLY A 12 -17.06 19.89 19.86
CA GLY A 12 -15.67 19.51 20.14
C GLY A 12 -15.54 18.30 21.09
N LEU A 13 -16.58 18.03 21.89
CA LEU A 13 -16.71 16.86 22.75
C LEU A 13 -17.41 15.67 22.06
N ARG A 14 -17.90 15.85 20.83
CA ARG A 14 -18.54 14.82 20.00
C ARG A 14 -17.52 13.92 19.29
N GLU A 15 -16.23 14.21 19.40
CA GLU A 15 -15.25 13.17 19.05
C GLU A 15 -15.40 12.04 20.07
N PRO A 16 -15.73 10.81 19.63
CA PRO A 16 -15.95 9.72 20.55
C PRO A 16 -14.71 9.59 21.41
N PHE A 17 -14.91 9.62 22.72
CA PHE A 17 -13.86 9.41 23.71
C PHE A 17 -12.93 8.23 23.32
N TRP A 18 -13.53 7.19 22.74
CA TRP A 18 -12.91 6.03 22.13
C TRP A 18 -11.83 6.34 21.05
N LYS A 19 -12.06 7.32 20.16
CA LYS A 19 -11.13 7.70 19.09
C LYS A 19 -9.85 8.37 19.59
N LEU A 20 -9.91 9.10 20.71
CA LEU A 20 -8.76 9.82 21.26
C LEU A 20 -7.71 8.87 21.85
N ARG A 21 -8.13 7.71 22.38
CA ARG A 21 -7.22 6.71 22.95
C ARG A 21 -6.39 6.02 21.86
N ASP A 22 -7.01 5.60 20.75
CA ASP A 22 -6.28 5.03 19.60
C ASP A 22 -5.22 5.96 19.03
N SER A 23 -5.52 7.27 19.02
CA SER A 23 -4.62 8.28 18.45
C SER A 23 -3.42 8.58 19.35
N ASN A 24 -3.49 8.23 20.64
CA ASN A 24 -2.48 8.55 21.65
C ASN A 24 -1.70 7.29 22.09
N ALA A 25 -1.17 6.55 21.11
CA ALA A 25 -0.49 5.26 21.22
C ALA A 25 0.80 5.22 22.10
N ASN A 26 0.97 6.16 23.03
CA ASN A 26 2.06 6.22 23.98
C ASN A 26 1.49 6.44 25.39
N GLN A 27 0.95 5.39 26.01
CA GLN A 27 0.97 5.14 27.46
C GLN A 27 0.31 3.77 27.71
N GLU A 28 0.95 2.90 28.49
CA GLU A 28 0.61 1.53 28.91
C GLU A 28 -0.88 1.21 29.28
N SER A 29 -1.83 1.39 28.37
CA SER A 29 -3.26 1.33 28.69
C SER A 29 -4.02 0.46 27.70
N LYS A 30 -4.31 -0.78 28.14
CA LYS A 30 -5.31 -1.74 27.60
C LYS A 30 -5.99 -1.25 26.31
N GLU A 31 -5.46 -1.70 25.17
CA GLU A 31 -5.99 -1.38 23.85
C GLU A 31 -7.42 -1.92 23.70
N LEU A 32 -8.32 -1.11 23.17
CA LEU A 32 -9.58 -1.62 22.66
C LEU A 32 -9.29 -2.29 21.33
N THR A 33 -9.67 -3.55 21.21
CA THR A 33 -9.73 -4.24 19.92
C THR A 33 -11.16 -4.28 19.43
N SER A 34 -11.36 -4.45 18.12
CA SER A 34 -12.69 -4.66 17.51
C SER A 34 -13.48 -5.83 18.14
N ALA A 35 -12.79 -6.75 18.82
CA ALA A 35 -13.38 -7.88 19.56
C ALA A 35 -13.84 -7.53 20.99
N THR A 36 -13.57 -6.32 21.49
CA THR A 36 -13.95 -5.94 22.86
C THR A 36 -15.47 -5.85 22.97
N ARG A 37 -16.04 -6.42 24.02
CA ARG A 37 -17.48 -6.33 24.30
C ARG A 37 -17.80 -5.06 25.07
N TRP A 38 -18.99 -4.49 24.82
CA TRP A 38 -19.50 -3.32 25.52
C TRP A 38 -19.32 -3.39 27.04
N SER A 39 -19.74 -4.48 27.69
CA SER A 39 -19.59 -4.64 29.15
C SER A 39 -18.15 -4.53 29.63
N LYS A 40 -17.18 -5.01 28.83
CA LYS A 40 -15.75 -4.92 29.16
C LYS A 40 -15.24 -3.49 28.97
N ALA A 41 -15.71 -2.81 27.93
CA ALA A 41 -15.41 -1.41 27.67
C ALA A 41 -15.93 -0.53 28.83
N VAL A 42 -17.17 -0.70 29.27
CA VAL A 42 -17.71 0.03 30.44
C VAL A 42 -16.80 -0.10 31.66
N SER A 43 -16.40 -1.33 32.03
CA SER A 43 -15.48 -1.52 33.17
C SER A 43 -14.07 -0.94 32.96
N MET A 44 -13.65 -0.71 31.71
CA MET A 44 -12.37 -0.07 31.41
C MET A 44 -12.42 1.45 31.54
N PHE A 45 -13.61 2.05 31.48
CA PHE A 45 -13.81 3.50 31.35
C PHE A 45 -14.77 4.09 32.37
N GLU A 46 -15.28 3.30 33.31
CA GLU A 46 -16.15 3.74 34.41
C GLU A 46 -15.60 4.94 35.19
N ASN A 47 -14.27 5.08 35.28
CA ASN A 47 -13.59 6.16 35.99
C ASN A 47 -13.16 7.33 35.09
N ASP A 48 -13.34 7.23 33.78
CA ASP A 48 -12.94 8.28 32.84
C ASP A 48 -13.98 9.39 32.77
N GLU A 49 -13.56 10.62 33.06
CA GLU A 49 -14.44 11.79 33.07
C GLU A 49 -15.10 12.05 31.70
N ARG A 50 -14.44 11.68 30.59
CA ARG A 50 -15.00 11.83 29.25
C ARG A 50 -16.06 10.78 28.95
N PHE A 51 -15.95 9.59 29.55
CA PHE A 51 -16.99 8.54 29.47
C PHE A 51 -18.22 8.94 30.31
N LYS A 52 -18.01 9.48 31.51
CA LYS A 52 -19.08 10.00 32.38
C LYS A 52 -19.79 11.24 31.81
N ALA A 53 -19.13 12.02 30.95
CA ALA A 53 -19.71 13.21 30.32
C ALA A 53 -20.88 12.91 29.37
N VAL A 54 -21.01 11.67 28.90
CA VAL A 54 -22.17 11.23 28.12
C VAL A 54 -23.24 10.72 29.10
N GLU A 55 -24.27 11.52 29.37
CA GLU A 55 -25.25 11.22 30.44
C GLU A 55 -26.12 9.99 30.16
N ARG A 56 -26.47 9.74 28.89
CA ARG A 56 -27.36 8.64 28.51
C ARG A 56 -26.55 7.40 28.18
N ALA A 57 -26.81 6.31 28.91
CA ALA A 57 -26.18 5.02 28.66
C ALA A 57 -26.36 4.51 27.22
N ARG A 58 -27.52 4.80 26.60
CA ARG A 58 -27.78 4.45 25.19
C ARG A 58 -26.88 5.22 24.23
N ASP A 59 -26.67 6.51 24.48
CA ASP A 59 -25.78 7.33 23.65
C ASP A 59 -24.32 6.87 23.80
N GLN A 60 -23.93 6.38 24.98
CA GLN A 60 -22.60 5.79 25.20
C GLN A 60 -22.40 4.49 24.39
N GLU A 61 -23.42 3.61 24.38
CA GLU A 61 -23.41 2.35 23.62
C GLU A 61 -23.41 2.62 22.11
N ASP A 62 -24.24 3.54 21.61
CA ASP A 62 -24.26 3.94 20.20
C ASP A 62 -22.90 4.51 19.74
N LEU A 63 -22.28 5.36 20.58
CA LEU A 63 -20.93 5.89 20.31
C LEU A 63 -19.86 4.79 20.30
N TYR A 64 -20.00 3.79 21.17
CA TYR A 64 -19.12 2.64 21.21
C TYR A 64 -19.26 1.75 19.97
N GLU A 65 -20.49 1.41 19.58
CA GLU A 65 -20.77 0.61 18.38
C GLU A 65 -20.23 1.28 17.12
N SER A 66 -20.48 2.59 16.96
CA SER A 66 -19.94 3.38 15.85
C SER A 66 -18.41 3.35 15.83
N TYR A 67 -17.77 3.46 16.99
CA TYR A 67 -16.32 3.39 17.09
C TYR A 67 -15.76 2.01 16.76
N ILE A 68 -16.39 0.92 17.21
CA ILE A 68 -15.95 -0.44 16.91
C ILE A 68 -16.01 -0.72 15.40
N VAL A 69 -17.05 -0.26 14.71
CA VAL A 69 -17.15 -0.36 13.25
C VAL A 69 -16.01 0.39 12.57
N GLU A 70 -15.71 1.61 13.01
CA GLU A 70 -14.60 2.39 12.47
C GLU A 70 -13.23 1.77 12.78
N LEU A 71 -13.05 1.19 13.97
CA LEU A 71 -11.84 0.48 14.36
C LEU A 71 -11.64 -0.76 13.48
N GLU A 72 -12.67 -1.57 13.29
CA GLU A 72 -12.64 -2.76 12.45
C GLU A 72 -12.36 -2.39 10.97
N ARG A 73 -12.92 -1.27 10.49
CA ARG A 73 -12.61 -0.70 9.17
C ARG A 73 -11.13 -0.33 9.06
N LYS A 74 -10.58 0.38 10.06
CA LYS A 74 -9.16 0.76 10.11
C LYS A 74 -8.23 -0.45 10.16
N GLU A 75 -8.54 -1.46 10.97
CA GLU A 75 -7.78 -2.71 11.06
C GLU A 75 -7.77 -3.45 9.71
N LYS A 76 -8.92 -3.55 9.05
CA LYS A 76 -9.04 -4.13 7.70
C LYS A 76 -8.24 -3.33 6.66
N GLU A 77 -8.29 -2.00 6.70
CA GLU A 77 -7.52 -1.14 5.80
C GLU A 77 -6.02 -1.27 6.03
N LYS A 78 -5.58 -1.31 7.29
CA LYS A 78 -4.17 -1.52 7.66
C LYS A 78 -3.68 -2.88 7.16
N ALA A 79 -4.43 -3.95 7.43
CA ALA A 79 -4.10 -5.29 6.94
C ALA A 79 -4.05 -5.35 5.39
N ALA A 80 -4.95 -4.64 4.71
CA ALA A 80 -4.95 -4.55 3.25
C ALA A 80 -3.72 -3.80 2.70
N GLU A 81 -3.33 -2.69 3.33
CA GLU A 81 -2.16 -1.91 2.92
C GLU A 81 -0.85 -2.66 3.23
N GLU A 82 -0.74 -3.31 4.39
CA GLU A 82 0.40 -4.19 4.72
C GLU A 82 0.51 -5.33 3.70
N ARG A 83 -0.61 -5.98 3.35
CA ARG A 83 -0.62 -7.02 2.32
C ARG A 83 -0.15 -6.48 0.97
N LYS A 84 -0.59 -5.29 0.58
CA LYS A 84 -0.19 -4.63 -0.67
C LYS A 84 1.29 -4.29 -0.68
N GLN A 85 1.83 -3.79 0.43
CA GLN A 85 3.25 -3.50 0.61
C GLN A 85 4.08 -4.78 0.52
N ASN A 86 3.71 -5.84 1.26
CA ASN A 86 4.38 -7.14 1.20
C ASN A 86 4.42 -7.69 -0.24
N ILE A 87 3.31 -7.58 -0.98
CA ILE A 87 3.26 -7.99 -2.40
C ILE A 87 4.19 -7.14 -3.28
N ALA A 88 4.26 -5.83 -3.04
CA ALA A 88 5.11 -4.92 -3.81
C ALA A 88 6.60 -5.21 -3.57
N GLU A 89 7.00 -5.39 -2.31
CA GLU A 89 8.36 -5.77 -1.93
C GLU A 89 8.74 -7.12 -2.53
N TYR A 90 7.84 -8.10 -2.44
CA TYR A 90 8.07 -9.42 -3.02
C TYR A 90 8.23 -9.36 -4.55
N ARG A 91 7.43 -8.54 -5.24
CA ARG A 91 7.59 -8.29 -6.69
C ARG A 91 8.96 -7.70 -7.01
N GLN A 92 9.42 -6.73 -6.23
CA GLN A 92 10.72 -6.10 -6.44
C GLN A 92 11.85 -7.10 -6.21
N PHE A 93 11.75 -7.92 -5.17
CA PHE A 93 12.67 -9.01 -4.89
C PHE A 93 12.76 -9.99 -6.07
N LEU A 94 11.61 -10.50 -6.55
CA LEU A 94 11.57 -11.38 -7.72
C LEU A 94 12.15 -10.73 -8.99
N GLU A 95 12.01 -9.41 -9.16
CA GLU A 95 12.66 -8.67 -10.25
C GLU A 95 14.18 -8.66 -10.13
N SER A 96 14.71 -8.55 -8.91
CA SER A 96 16.15 -8.57 -8.63
C SER A 96 16.78 -9.97 -8.77
N CYS A 97 15.99 -11.04 -8.66
CA CYS A 97 16.52 -12.40 -8.77
C CYS A 97 17.00 -12.74 -10.19
N ASP A 98 18.29 -13.04 -10.33
CA ASP A 98 18.92 -13.42 -11.61
C ASP A 98 18.62 -14.86 -12.04
N PHE A 99 18.36 -15.76 -11.08
CA PHE A 99 18.01 -17.16 -11.37
C PHE A 99 16.62 -17.29 -12.04
N ILE A 100 15.77 -16.26 -11.92
CA ILE A 100 14.46 -16.23 -12.57
C ILE A 100 14.60 -15.71 -14.01
N LYS A 101 14.63 -16.64 -14.95
CA LYS A 101 14.70 -16.41 -16.39
C LYS A 101 13.30 -16.47 -17.02
N GLU A 102 13.20 -16.06 -18.28
CA GLU A 102 11.94 -16.07 -19.05
C GLU A 102 11.33 -17.47 -19.24
N ASN A 103 12.14 -18.52 -19.13
CA ASN A 103 11.75 -19.91 -19.25
C ASN A 103 11.79 -20.67 -17.92
N SER A 104 12.02 -19.98 -16.79
CA SER A 104 12.02 -20.63 -15.47
C SER A 104 10.67 -21.28 -15.19
N GLN A 105 10.72 -22.52 -14.70
CA GLN A 105 9.55 -23.26 -14.27
C GLN A 105 9.10 -22.78 -12.89
N TRP A 106 7.79 -22.64 -12.70
CA TRP A 106 7.24 -22.14 -11.44
C TRP A 106 7.61 -23.03 -10.25
N ARG A 107 7.48 -24.36 -10.35
CA ARG A 107 7.85 -25.30 -9.27
C ARG A 107 9.27 -25.06 -8.74
N LYS A 108 10.27 -25.06 -9.61
CA LYS A 108 11.68 -24.82 -9.22
C LYS A 108 11.94 -23.44 -8.60
N VAL A 109 11.11 -22.46 -8.94
CA VAL A 109 11.21 -21.11 -8.36
C VAL A 109 10.51 -21.09 -7.01
N GLN A 110 9.34 -21.71 -6.90
CA GLN A 110 8.60 -21.90 -5.67
C GLN A 110 9.42 -22.68 -4.63
N ASP A 111 9.98 -23.84 -4.98
CA ASP A 111 10.79 -24.68 -4.07
C ASP A 111 11.99 -23.92 -3.48
N ARG A 112 12.54 -22.93 -4.20
CA ARG A 112 13.67 -22.11 -3.72
C ARG A 112 13.25 -20.89 -2.91
N LEU A 113 11.99 -20.50 -3.03
CA LEU A 113 11.44 -19.29 -2.44
C LEU A 113 10.59 -19.59 -1.21
N GLU A 114 10.08 -20.81 -1.07
CA GLU A 114 9.39 -21.25 0.16
C GLU A 114 10.28 -21.16 1.40
N ASP A 115 11.60 -21.22 1.24
CA ASP A 115 12.58 -21.02 2.33
C ASP A 115 12.90 -19.54 2.64
N ASP A 116 12.39 -18.56 1.87
CA ASP A 116 12.67 -17.13 2.09
C ASP A 116 11.63 -16.49 3.05
N GLU A 117 12.12 -15.83 4.10
CA GLU A 117 11.30 -15.11 5.09
C GLU A 117 10.29 -14.12 4.49
N ARG A 118 10.61 -13.52 3.32
CA ARG A 118 9.69 -12.60 2.62
C ARG A 118 8.49 -13.32 2.02
N CYS A 119 8.62 -14.62 1.74
CA CYS A 119 7.53 -15.46 1.27
C CYS A 119 6.61 -15.90 2.41
N LEU A 120 7.12 -16.03 3.64
CA LEU A 120 6.33 -16.32 4.83
C LEU A 120 5.34 -15.19 5.19
N ARG A 121 5.68 -13.93 4.87
CA ARG A 121 4.78 -12.77 5.02
C ARG A 121 3.59 -12.78 4.07
N LEU A 122 3.61 -13.65 3.06
CA LEU A 122 2.53 -13.81 2.11
C LEU A 122 1.73 -15.05 2.48
N GLU A 123 0.43 -14.87 2.67
CA GLU A 123 -0.53 -15.96 2.90
C GLU A 123 -0.47 -17.03 1.79
N LYS A 124 -0.08 -16.64 0.57
CA LYS A 124 0.17 -17.54 -0.56
C LYS A 124 1.10 -16.94 -1.59
N LEU A 125 2.02 -17.77 -2.11
CA LEU A 125 2.80 -17.44 -3.30
C LEU A 125 1.90 -17.39 -4.55
N ASP A 126 1.70 -16.19 -5.07
CA ASP A 126 0.81 -15.96 -6.21
C ASP A 126 1.52 -16.24 -7.55
N ARG A 127 1.11 -17.33 -8.21
CA ARG A 127 1.59 -17.73 -9.54
C ARG A 127 1.36 -16.64 -10.60
N THR A 128 0.37 -15.77 -10.42
CA THR A 128 0.12 -14.63 -11.32
C THR A 128 1.24 -13.59 -11.24
N ILE A 129 1.81 -13.36 -10.06
CA ILE A 129 2.96 -12.46 -9.87
C ILE A 129 4.15 -12.98 -10.68
N PHE A 130 4.42 -14.29 -10.62
CA PHE A 130 5.48 -14.90 -11.42
C PHE A 130 5.23 -14.79 -12.93
N ALA A 131 3.99 -15.00 -13.37
CA ALA A 131 3.64 -14.88 -14.78
C ALA A 131 3.81 -13.44 -15.30
N THR A 132 3.41 -12.43 -14.50
CA THR A 132 3.60 -11.01 -14.84
C THR A 132 5.08 -10.63 -14.87
N LEU A 133 5.88 -11.11 -13.93
CA LEU A 133 7.33 -10.96 -13.92
C LEU A 133 7.99 -11.49 -15.20
N ARG A 134 7.66 -12.73 -15.61
CA ARG A 134 8.19 -13.35 -16.84
C ARG A 134 7.83 -12.51 -18.07
N ARG A 135 6.57 -12.03 -18.16
CA ARG A 135 6.13 -11.13 -19.23
C ARG A 135 6.95 -9.83 -19.24
N LYS A 136 7.13 -9.21 -18.07
CA LYS A 136 7.92 -7.97 -17.92
C LYS A 136 9.38 -8.15 -18.33
N LYS A 137 10.03 -9.24 -17.92
CA LYS A 137 11.42 -9.57 -18.33
C LYS A 137 11.52 -9.77 -19.86
N ARG A 138 10.57 -10.49 -20.48
CA ARG A 138 10.50 -10.68 -21.94
C ARG A 138 10.35 -9.35 -22.69
N SER A 139 9.45 -8.47 -22.22
CA SER A 139 9.26 -7.14 -22.81
C SER A 139 10.49 -6.24 -22.66
N LYS A 140 11.12 -6.19 -21.47
CA LYS A 140 12.38 -5.44 -21.25
C LYS A 140 13.48 -5.88 -22.21
N ARG A 141 13.64 -7.18 -22.44
CA ARG A 141 14.61 -7.72 -23.41
C ARG A 141 14.28 -7.37 -24.86
N ARG A 142 13.01 -7.45 -25.27
CA ARG A 142 12.57 -6.99 -26.60
C ARG A 142 12.89 -5.52 -26.82
N TYR A 143 12.57 -4.67 -25.85
CA TYR A 143 12.90 -3.24 -25.92
C TYR A 143 14.41 -3.00 -26.03
N ARG A 144 15.24 -3.68 -25.24
CA ARG A 144 16.72 -3.58 -25.36
C ARG A 144 17.21 -3.96 -26.76
N ARG A 145 16.68 -5.03 -27.35
CA ARG A 145 17.00 -5.44 -28.73
C ARG A 145 16.58 -4.38 -29.75
N LEU A 146 15.32 -3.92 -29.69
CA LEU A 146 14.81 -2.87 -30.58
C LEU A 146 15.63 -1.58 -30.46
N LYS A 147 15.90 -1.13 -29.24
CA LYS A 147 16.74 0.06 -28.97
C LYS A 147 18.13 -0.08 -29.57
N THR A 148 18.74 -1.26 -29.45
CA THR A 148 20.06 -1.54 -30.05
C THR A 148 19.99 -1.51 -31.58
N CYS A 149 18.99 -2.16 -32.20
CA CYS A 149 18.80 -2.13 -33.65
C CYS A 149 18.52 -0.71 -34.18
N LEU A 150 17.67 0.07 -33.49
CA LEU A 150 17.40 1.47 -33.85
C LEU A 150 18.65 2.32 -33.75
N ARG A 151 19.45 2.17 -32.68
CA ARG A 151 20.72 2.86 -32.52
C ARG A 151 21.67 2.56 -33.69
N MET A 152 21.81 1.29 -34.07
CA MET A 152 22.63 0.89 -35.22
C MET A 152 22.11 1.49 -36.52
N LYS A 153 20.80 1.43 -36.79
CA LYS A 153 20.20 2.03 -37.98
C LYS A 153 20.43 3.54 -38.05
N LEU A 154 20.28 4.26 -36.94
CA LEU A 154 20.52 5.69 -36.86
C LEU A 154 21.99 6.04 -37.16
N LEU A 155 22.95 5.27 -36.61
CA LEU A 155 24.37 5.47 -36.89
C LEU A 155 24.71 5.39 -38.39
N HIS A 156 24.01 4.54 -39.16
CA HIS A 156 24.19 4.44 -40.61
C HIS A 156 23.43 5.51 -41.40
N LEU A 157 22.23 5.91 -40.97
CA LEU A 157 21.41 6.89 -41.68
C LEU A 157 21.88 8.34 -41.50
N ILE A 158 22.45 8.68 -40.34
CA ILE A 158 22.91 10.04 -40.05
C ILE A 158 23.94 10.53 -41.08
N PRO A 159 25.02 9.77 -41.40
CA PRO A 159 25.98 10.19 -42.43
C PRO A 159 25.35 10.35 -43.81
N LEU A 160 24.42 9.47 -44.20
CA LEU A 160 23.76 9.52 -45.50
C LEU A 160 22.91 10.78 -45.65
N VAL A 161 22.12 11.09 -44.62
CA VAL A 161 21.29 12.32 -44.60
C VAL A 161 22.18 13.56 -44.56
N GLN A 162 23.29 13.53 -43.81
CA GLN A 162 24.23 14.65 -43.77
C GLN A 162 24.90 14.87 -45.13
N HIS A 163 25.27 13.79 -45.82
CA HIS A 163 25.82 13.84 -47.16
C HIS A 163 24.82 14.43 -48.17
N GLN A 164 23.56 13.96 -48.16
CA GLN A 164 22.51 14.52 -49.03
C GLN A 164 22.30 16.02 -48.79
N LYS A 165 22.28 16.47 -47.53
CA LYS A 165 22.18 17.90 -47.20
C LYS A 165 23.37 18.71 -47.72
N ASN A 166 24.59 18.16 -47.62
CA ASN A 166 25.79 18.81 -48.11
C ASN A 166 25.75 18.93 -49.65
N CYS A 167 25.35 17.88 -50.36
CA CYS A 167 25.18 17.90 -51.81
C CYS A 167 24.14 18.93 -52.25
N LEU A 168 22.97 18.97 -51.59
CA LEU A 168 21.93 19.96 -51.88
C LEU A 168 22.44 21.40 -51.66
N ARG A 169 23.18 21.63 -50.57
CA ARG A 169 23.79 22.94 -50.26
C ARG A 169 24.81 23.37 -51.32
N MET A 170 25.56 22.43 -51.91
CA MET A 170 26.48 22.73 -53.00
C MET A 170 25.73 23.12 -54.28
N LEU A 171 24.62 22.44 -54.59
CA LEU A 171 23.82 22.71 -55.79
C LEU A 171 23.03 24.02 -55.70
N LEU A 172 22.62 24.45 -54.51
CA LEU A 172 21.87 25.70 -54.28
C LEU A 172 22.76 26.95 -54.11
N LYS A 173 24.08 26.81 -54.21
CA LYS A 173 25.06 27.91 -54.08
C LYS A 173 25.63 28.40 -55.41
N ASN A 174 25.12 27.89 -56.53
CA ASN A 174 25.32 28.42 -57.89
C ASN A 174 24.04 29.08 -58.36
#